data_AF-A0A967M4H5-F1
#
_entry.id   AF-A0A967M4H5-F1
#
_cell.length_a   1.000
_cell.length_b   1.000
_cell.length_c   1.000
_cell.angle_alpha   90.00
_cell.angle_beta   90.00
_cell.angle_gamma   90.00
#
_symmetry.space_group_name_H-M   'P 1'
#
loop_
_entity.id
_entity.type
_entity.pdbx_description
1 polymer ?
#
loop_
_entity_poly.entity_id
_entity_poly.type
_entity_poly.pdbx_seq_one_letter_code
_entity_poly.pdbx_strand_id
1 'polypeptide(L)'
;PGDTVESEAEKAAAIFAELGNDYGTRAQTAIRFGLAQDKLSCVILGLAEVDHLNEAIAAQNMGPLPPEALERINEVYRTFGK
;
A
#
# COMPACT_ATOMS: atom_id res chain seq x y z
N PRO A 1 3.71 -23.47 -6.17
CA PRO A 1 4.05 -22.40 -7.15
C PRO A 1 4.10 -21.07 -6.41
N GLY A 2 5.22 -20.34 -6.48
CA GLY A 2 5.31 -19.01 -5.86
C GLY A 2 4.60 -17.96 -6.70
N ASP A 3 4.39 -16.79 -6.12
CA ASP A 3 3.87 -15.63 -6.84
C ASP A 3 4.88 -15.17 -7.92
N THR A 4 4.35 -14.82 -9.10
CA THR A 4 5.12 -14.18 -10.17
C THR A 4 4.93 -12.66 -10.13
N VAL A 5 5.79 -11.92 -10.83
CA VAL A 5 5.67 -10.46 -10.96
C VAL A 5 4.29 -10.08 -11.54
N GLU A 6 3.82 -10.86 -12.51
CA GLU A 6 2.51 -10.67 -13.14
C GLU A 6 1.39 -10.87 -12.12
N SER A 7 1.44 -11.95 -11.33
CA SER A 7 0.42 -12.20 -10.31
C SER A 7 0.40 -11.14 -9.20
N GLU A 8 1.56 -10.58 -8.84
CA GLU A 8 1.63 -9.47 -7.86
C GLU A 8 1.11 -8.15 -8.46
N ALA A 9 1.39 -7.89 -9.74
CA ALA A 9 0.87 -6.73 -10.44
C ALA A 9 -0.67 -6.77 -10.54
N GLU A 10 -1.25 -7.95 -10.80
CA GLU A 10 -2.70 -8.16 -10.82
C GLU A 10 -3.34 -7.91 -9.44
N LYS A 11 -2.76 -8.45 -8.37
CA LYS A 11 -3.21 -8.20 -6.99
C LYS A 11 -3.15 -6.72 -6.64
N ALA A 12 -2.03 -6.06 -6.94
CA ALA A 12 -1.89 -4.63 -6.71
C ALA A 12 -2.94 -3.82 -7.49
N ALA A 13 -3.18 -4.16 -8.76
CA ALA A 13 -4.21 -3.51 -9.56
C ALA A 13 -5.60 -3.64 -8.93
N ALA A 14 -5.97 -4.84 -8.46
CA ALA A 14 -7.23 -5.09 -7.79
C ALA A 14 -7.38 -4.29 -6.48
N ILE A 15 -6.32 -4.23 -5.67
CA ILE A 15 -6.31 -3.44 -4.42
C ILE A 15 -6.56 -1.96 -4.72
N PHE A 16 -5.87 -1.39 -5.71
CA PHE A 16 -6.05 0.02 -6.04
C PHE A 16 -7.38 0.30 -6.76
N ALA A 17 -7.95 -0.67 -7.46
CA ALA A 17 -9.31 -0.56 -8.00
C ALA A 17 -10.35 -0.50 -6.89
N GLU A 18 -10.16 -1.28 -5.83
CA GLU A 18 -11.02 -1.25 -4.63
C GLU A 18 -10.88 0.06 -3.86
N LEU A 19 -9.65 0.45 -3.48
CA LEU A 19 -9.42 1.62 -2.62
C LEU A 19 -9.61 2.97 -3.31
N GLY A 20 -9.47 3.03 -4.63
CA GLY A 20 -9.51 4.28 -5.39
C GLY A 20 -8.49 5.31 -4.88
N ASN A 21 -8.97 6.52 -4.59
CA ASN A 21 -8.16 7.64 -4.07
C ASN A 21 -8.52 8.01 -2.63
N ASP A 22 -9.28 7.16 -1.92
CA ASP A 22 -9.83 7.46 -0.59
C ASP A 22 -8.73 7.70 0.47
N TYR A 23 -7.52 7.18 0.23
CA TYR A 23 -6.41 7.17 1.19
C TYR A 23 -5.15 7.90 0.70
N GLY A 24 -5.30 8.80 -0.27
CA GLY A 24 -4.22 9.56 -0.89
C GLY A 24 -3.81 8.99 -2.24
N THR A 25 -2.63 9.38 -2.73
CA THR A 25 -2.08 8.81 -3.96
C THR A 25 -1.76 7.32 -3.77
N ARG A 26 -1.48 6.62 -4.87
CA ARG A 26 -1.05 5.21 -4.82
C ARG A 26 0.22 5.02 -3.99
N ALA A 27 1.19 5.92 -4.13
CA ALA A 27 2.44 5.89 -3.38
C ALA A 27 2.19 6.14 -1.89
N GLN A 28 1.38 7.16 -1.56
CA GLN A 28 1.00 7.45 -0.18
C GLN A 28 0.27 6.26 0.47
N THR A 29 -0.70 5.67 -0.23
CA THR A 29 -1.44 4.50 0.24
C THR A 29 -0.50 3.32 0.52
N ALA A 30 0.46 3.04 -0.37
CA ALA A 30 1.43 1.95 -0.18
C ALA A 30 2.35 2.17 1.03
N ILE A 31 2.85 3.40 1.22
CA ILE A 31 3.67 3.75 2.39
C ILE A 31 2.85 3.56 3.66
N ARG A 32 1.62 4.10 3.69
CA ARG A 32 0.72 4.05 4.85
C ARG A 32 0.28 2.63 5.19
N PHE A 33 0.20 1.72 4.20
CA PHE A 33 -0.02 0.29 4.43
C PHE A 33 1.14 -0.33 5.22
N GLY A 34 2.39 -0.02 4.84
CA GLY A 34 3.58 -0.48 5.55
C GLY A 34 3.65 0.06 6.98
N LEU A 35 3.32 1.34 7.17
CA LEU A 35 3.26 1.98 8.49
C LEU A 35 2.19 1.39 9.43
N ALA A 36 1.16 0.74 8.88
CA ALA A 36 0.09 0.12 9.66
C ALA A 36 0.45 -1.29 10.18
N GLN A 37 1.62 -1.83 9.85
CA GLN A 37 2.01 -3.18 10.24
C GLN A 37 2.81 -3.17 11.56
N ASP A 38 2.20 -3.67 12.64
CA ASP A 38 2.85 -3.75 13.97
C ASP A 38 4.15 -4.56 13.99
N LYS A 39 4.35 -5.44 12.99
CA LYS A 39 5.56 -6.28 12.86
C LYS A 39 6.72 -5.54 12.19
N LEU A 40 6.51 -4.35 11.64
CA LEU A 40 7.53 -3.55 10.98
C LEU A 40 7.94 -2.38 11.87
N SER A 41 9.23 -2.27 12.16
CA SER A 41 9.77 -1.12 12.92
C SER A 41 10.12 0.08 12.03
N CYS A 42 10.24 -0.12 10.71
CA CYS A 42 10.65 0.90 9.76
C CYS A 42 10.24 0.50 8.32
N VAL A 43 9.98 1.50 7.48
CA VAL A 43 9.78 1.36 6.03
C VAL A 43 10.91 2.11 5.32
N ILE A 44 11.74 1.39 4.55
CA ILE A 44 12.85 1.97 3.79
C ILE A 44 12.37 2.27 2.37
N LEU A 45 12.51 3.53 1.93
CA LEU A 45 12.04 3.98 0.62
C LEU A 45 13.22 4.30 -0.30
N GLY A 46 13.19 3.75 -1.52
CA GLY A 46 14.09 4.13 -2.61
C GLY A 46 13.46 5.24 -3.44
N LEU A 47 14.14 6.39 -3.54
CA LEU A 47 13.62 7.58 -4.20
C LEU A 47 14.55 8.04 -5.31
N ALA A 48 14.00 8.35 -6.48
CA ALA A 48 14.77 8.88 -7.62
C ALA A 48 14.86 10.42 -7.66
N GLU A 49 13.87 11.12 -7.10
CA GLU A 49 13.70 12.57 -7.20
C GLU A 49 13.25 13.16 -5.86
N VAL A 50 13.52 14.45 -5.65
CA VAL A 50 13.16 15.16 -4.41
C VAL A 50 11.66 15.19 -4.18
N ASP A 51 10.85 15.27 -5.24
CA ASP A 51 9.40 15.29 -5.11
C ASP A 51 8.83 13.97 -4.55
N HIS A 52 9.50 12.83 -4.79
CA HIS A 52 9.14 11.57 -4.13
C HIS A 52 9.38 11.62 -2.62
N LEU A 53 10.41 12.35 -2.16
CA LEU A 53 10.64 12.54 -0.72
C LEU A 53 9.52 13.38 -0.09
N ASN A 54 9.09 14.44 -0.77
CA ASN A 54 7.98 15.28 -0.32
C ASN A 54 6.67 14.46 -0.21
N GLU A 55 6.39 13.61 -1.19
CA GLU A 55 5.23 12.71 -1.17
C GLU A 55 5.31 11.69 -0.01
N ALA A 56 6.49 11.11 0.25
CA ALA A 56 6.69 10.18 1.35
C ALA A 56 6.53 10.84 2.73
N ILE A 57 7.03 12.07 2.89
CA ILE A 57 6.84 12.86 4.13
C ILE A 57 5.35 13.16 4.33
N ALA A 58 4.63 13.54 3.26
CA ALA A 58 3.19 13.74 3.33
C ALA A 58 2.45 12.46 3.76
N ALA A 59 2.82 11.30 3.20
CA ALA A 59 2.26 10.01 3.59
C ALA A 59 2.50 9.69 5.08
N GLN A 60 3.72 9.90 5.57
CA GLN A 60 4.09 9.70 6.98
C GLN A 60 3.26 10.60 7.91
N ASN A 61 3.04 11.85 7.54
CA ASN A 61 2.25 12.81 8.33
C ASN A 61 0.77 12.43 8.40
N MET A 62 0.23 11.76 7.37
CA MET A 62 -1.13 11.20 7.39
C MET A 62 -1.26 9.99 8.32
N GLY A 63 -0.14 9.38 8.72
CA GLY A 63 -0.11 8.20 9.58
C GLY A 63 -0.50 6.90 8.87
N PRO A 64 -0.60 5.79 9.61
CA PRO A 64 -0.94 4.48 9.04
C PRO A 64 -2.29 4.49 8.32
N LEU A 65 -2.50 3.51 7.43
CA LEU A 65 -3.84 3.23 6.92
C LEU A 65 -4.77 2.85 8.08
N PRO A 66 -6.02 3.34 8.07
CA PRO A 66 -6.95 3.01 9.13
C PRO A 66 -7.47 1.57 8.97
N PRO A 67 -8.01 0.96 10.04
CA PRO A 67 -8.43 -0.45 10.04
C PRO A 67 -9.40 -0.82 8.91
N GLU A 68 -10.34 0.06 8.57
CA GLU A 68 -11.30 -0.17 7.50
C GLU A 68 -10.64 -0.30 6.12
N ALA A 69 -9.55 0.43 5.87
CA ALA A 69 -8.79 0.30 4.63
C ALA A 69 -8.06 -1.05 4.58
N LEU A 70 -7.49 -1.49 5.71
CA LEU A 70 -6.82 -2.78 5.82
C LEU A 70 -7.81 -3.94 5.64
N GLU A 71 -9.04 -3.80 6.13
CA GLU A 71 -10.09 -4.80 5.93
C GLU A 71 -10.45 -4.93 4.44
N ARG A 72 -10.67 -3.81 3.73
CA ARG A 72 -10.90 -3.80 2.28
C ARG A 72 -9.76 -4.46 1.50
N ILE A 73 -8.51 -4.17 1.86
CA ILE A 73 -7.33 -4.84 1.26
C ILE A 73 -7.37 -6.35 1.49
N ASN A 74 -7.67 -6.79 2.72
CA ASN A 74 -7.75 -8.20 3.06
C ASN A 74 -8.88 -8.92 2.31
N GLU A 75 -10.03 -8.27 2.11
CA GLU A 75 -11.12 -8.81 1.31
C GLU A 75 -10.70 -9.07 -0.14
N VAL A 76 -9.99 -8.13 -0.76
CA VAL A 76 -9.42 -8.30 -2.10
C VAL A 76 -8.44 -9.48 -2.13
N TYR A 77 -7.48 -9.54 -1.19
CA TYR A 77 -6.50 -10.63 -1.15
C TYR A 77 -7.12 -12.03 -1.02
N ARG A 78 -8.22 -12.17 -0.26
CA ARG A 78 -8.93 -13.45 -0.13
C ARG A 78 -9.49 -13.97 -1.45
N THR A 79 -9.69 -13.12 -2.45
CA THR A 79 -10.15 -13.53 -3.78
C THR A 79 -9.07 -14.23 -4.61
N PHE A 80 -7.78 -13.98 -4.31
CA PHE A 80 -6.63 -14.60 -4.96
C PHE A 80 -6.12 -15.87 -4.26
N GLY A 81 -6.55 -16.09 -3.01
CA GLY A 81 -6.14 -17.25 -2.19
C GLY A 81 -6.97 -18.52 -2.41
N LYS A 82 -7.60 -18.68 -3.58
CA LYS A 82 -8.39 -19.88 -3.95
C LYS A 82 -7.75 -20.64 -5.09
#